data_AF-A0A9D0YHB9-F1
#
_entry.id   AF-A0A9D0YHB9-F1
#
_cell.length_a   1.000
_cell.length_b   1.000
_cell.length_c   1.000
_cell.angle_alpha   90.00
_cell.angle_beta   90.00
_cell.angle_gamma   90.00
#
_symmetry.space_group_name_H-M   'P 1'
#
loop_
_entity.id
_entity.type
_entity.pdbx_description
1 polymer ?
#
loop_
_entity_poly.entity_id
_entity_poly.type
_entity_poly.pdbx_seq_one_letter_code
_entity_poly.pdbx_strand_id
1 'polypeptide(L)' 'YRNEVLDCYLFNSLSEVRDITDDWMIDYNYERPHESLNDLPPKIYQQQLT' A
#
# COMPACT_ATOMS: atom_id res chain seq x y z
N TYR A 1 -2.77 4.34 3.51
CA TYR A 1 -3.98 4.87 2.85
C TYR A 1 -4.46 6.15 3.51
N ARG A 2 -4.92 6.14 4.77
CA ARG A 2 -5.58 7.31 5.37
C ARG A 2 -4.75 8.62 5.34
N ASN A 3 -3.57 8.64 5.95
CA ASN A 3 -2.79 9.89 6.05
C ASN A 3 -1.86 10.15 4.85
N GLU A 4 -1.88 9.30 3.82
CA GLU A 4 -0.92 9.34 2.71
C GLU A 4 -1.61 9.45 1.36
N VAL A 5 -2.74 8.75 1.20
CA VAL A 5 -3.54 8.78 -0.02
C VAL A 5 -4.67 9.78 0.14
N LEU A 6 -5.42 9.74 1.26
CA LEU A 6 -6.57 10.63 1.43
C LEU A 6 -6.17 12.05 1.86
N ASP A 7 -5.09 12.23 2.62
CA ASP A 7 -4.65 13.55 3.07
C ASP A 7 -3.79 14.28 2.01
N CYS A 8 -3.13 13.56 1.11
CA CYS A 8 -2.26 14.16 0.09
C CYS A 8 -2.95 14.47 -1.24
N TYR A 9 -4.06 13.80 -1.55
CA TYR A 9 -4.73 13.91 -2.85
C TYR A 9 -6.15 14.46 -2.71
N LEU A 10 -6.45 15.48 -3.51
CA LEU A 10 -7.83 15.94 -3.75
C LEU A 10 -8.29 15.35 -5.08
N PHE A 11 -9.17 14.35 -5.03
CA PHE A 11 -9.60 13.61 -6.21
C PHE A 11 -10.70 14.32 -6.98
N ASN A 12 -10.58 14.33 -8.30
CA ASN A 12 -11.55 14.94 -9.23
C ASN A 12 -12.42 13.90 -9.94
N SER A 13 -12.05 12.62 -9.89
CA SER A 13 -12.82 11.53 -10.47
C SER A 13 -12.61 10.20 -9.75
N LEU A 14 -13.55 9.26 -9.93
CA LEU A 14 -13.39 7.89 -9.43
C LEU A 14 -12.25 7.13 -10.12
N SER A 15 -11.91 7.47 -11.37
CA SER A 15 -10.80 6.81 -12.07
C SER A 15 -9.46 7.16 -11.40
N GLU A 16 -9.25 8.44 -11.08
CA GLU A 16 -8.05 8.92 -10.40
C GLU A 16 -7.85 8.24 -9.03
N VAL A 17 -8.91 8.09 -8.24
CA VAL A 17 -8.85 7.35 -6.96
C VAL A 17 -8.43 5.90 -7.17
N ARG A 18 -8.93 5.24 -8.23
CA ARG A 18 -8.60 3.83 -8.51
C ARG A 18 -7.13 3.68 -8.86
N ASP A 19 -6.63 4.52 -9.77
CA ASP A 19 -5.23 4.46 -10.21
C ASP A 19 -4.28 4.66 -9.00
N ILE A 20 -4.53 5.67 -8.18
CA ILE A 20 -3.74 5.92 -6.96
C ILE A 20 -3.87 4.77 -5.95
N THR A 21 -5.06 4.17 -5.83
CA THR A 21 -5.28 3.03 -4.93
C THR A 21 -4.51 1.81 -5.39
N ASP A 22 -4.51 1.53 -6.69
CA ASP A 22 -3.81 0.38 -7.27
C ASP A 22 -2.31 0.49 -7.05
N ASP A 23 -1.73 1.67 -7.31
CA ASP A 23 -0.31 1.94 -7.02
C ASP A 23 0.00 1.79 -5.52
N TRP A 24 -0.84 2.37 -4.65
CA TRP A 24 -0.65 2.26 -3.19
C TRP A 24 -0.75 0.80 -2.71
N MET A 25 -1.61 -0.02 -3.31
CA MET A 25 -1.72 -1.44 -2.97
C MET A 25 -0.45 -2.22 -3.35
N ILE A 26 0.22 -1.86 -4.44
CA ILE A 26 1.48 -2.49 -4.83
C ILE A 26 2.56 -2.15 -3.81
N ASP A 27 2.76 -0.86 -3.54
CA ASP A 27 3.74 -0.38 -2.57
C ASP A 27 3.52 -1.04 -1.20
N TYR A 28 2.29 -0.98 -0.66
CA TYR A 28 1.98 -1.53 0.65
C TYR A 28 2.26 -3.03 0.78
N ASN A 29 1.92 -3.81 -0.25
CA ASN A 29 1.98 -5.27 -0.17
C ASN A 29 3.34 -5.85 -0.55
N TYR A 30 4.10 -5.19 -1.42
CA TYR A 30 5.33 -5.75 -1.99
C TYR A 30 6.59 -4.99 -1.62
N GLU A 31 6.50 -3.70 -1.31
CA GLU A 31 7.69 -2.84 -1.16
C GLU A 31 7.83 -2.31 0.25
N ARG A 32 6.72 -1.94 0.89
CA ARG A 32 6.72 -1.26 2.17
C ARG A 32 7.02 -2.21 3.33
N PRO A 33 8.08 -1.96 4.13
CA PRO A 33 8.34 -2.72 5.35
C PRO A 33 7.36 -2.34 6.46
N HIS A 34 6.97 -3.33 7.27
CA HIS A 34 6.11 -3.12 8.43
C HIS A 34 6.79 -3.67 9.67
N GLU A 35 6.93 -2.84 10.72
CA GLU A 35 7.60 -3.22 11.98
C GLU A 35 6.97 -4.48 12.61
N SER A 36 5.64 -4.61 12.53
CA SER A 36 4.90 -5.79 13.03
C SER A 36 5.20 -7.08 12.26
N LEU A 37 5.77 -6.98 11.06
CA LEU A 37 6.19 -8.07 10.21
C LEU A 37 7.72 -8.20 10.17
N ASN A 38 8.41 -7.75 11.22
CA ASN A 38 9.87 -7.75 11.31
C ASN A 38 10.52 -6.97 10.15
N ASP A 39 9.95 -5.81 9.85
CA ASP A 39 10.35 -4.90 8.76
C ASP A 39 10.30 -5.53 7.37
N LEU A 40 9.42 -6.52 7.17
CA LEU A 40 9.18 -7.13 5.86
C LEU A 40 7.91 -6.60 5.21
N PRO A 41 7.87 -6.54 3.87
CA PRO A 41 6.62 -6.37 3.15
C PRO A 41 5.69 -7.57 3.35
N PRO A 42 4.36 -7.37 3.34
CA PRO A 42 3.39 -8.43 3.63
C PRO A 42 3.54 -9.66 2.75
N LYS A 43 3.87 -9.48 1.47
CA LYS A 43 4.04 -10.60 0.54
C LYS A 43 5.30 -11.41 0.80
N ILE A 44 6.37 -10.78 1.23
CA ILE A 44 7.60 -11.48 1.62
C ILE A 44 7.37 -12.26 2.91
N TYR A 45 6.73 -11.64 3.89
CA TYR A 45 6.34 -12.32 5.12
C TYR A 45 5.43 -13.53 4.85
N GLN A 46 4.44 -13.39 3.96
CA GLN A 46 3.56 -14.49 3.55
C GLN A 46 4.33 -15.68 2.96
N GLN A 47 5.36 -15.42 2.12
CA GLN A 47 6.18 -16.47 1.53
C GLN A 47 7.04 -17.21 2.55
N GLN A 48 7.41 -16.58 3.66
CA GLN A 48 8.19 -17.22 4.73
C GLN A 48 7.36 -18.14 5.64
N LEU A 49 6.03 -17.96 5.64
CA LEU A 49 5.10 -18.79 6.41
C LEU A 49 4.68 -20.08 5.69
N THR A 50 5.09 -20.26 4.42
CA THR A 50 4.74 -21.42 3.57
C THR A 50 5.94 -22.33 3.41
#